data_AF-A0A1G7GVG3-F1
#
_entry.id   AF-A0A1G7GVG3-F1
#
_cell.length_a   1.000
_cell.length_b   1.000
_cell.length_c   1.000
_cell.angle_alpha   90.00
_cell.angle_beta   90.00
_cell.angle_gamma   90.00
#
_symmetry.space_group_name_H-M   'P 1'
#
loop_
_entity.id
_entity.type
_entity.pdbx_description
1 polymer ?
#
loop_
_entity_poly.entity_id
_entity_poly.type
_entity_poly.pdbx_seq_one_letter_code
_entity_poly.pdbx_strand_id
1 'polypeptide(L)'
;MLKRDNLPLGIVLGIFTPVIAFFLYYLLVFMPRDKSLSEFITLIMGNRQMLPKLISICLLLNGLVFYFYTSSRKDVTAKGIFLVTMLYAITIILLKILHG
;
A
#
# COMPACT_ATOMS: atom_id res chain seq x y z
N MET A 1 24.06 4.98 -13.40
CA MET A 1 23.38 6.30 -13.40
C MET A 1 21.85 6.12 -13.41
N LEU A 2 21.21 5.82 -12.28
CA LEU A 2 19.74 5.83 -12.17
C LEU A 2 19.30 7.15 -11.54
N LYS A 3 19.53 8.24 -12.27
CA LYS A 3 19.19 9.62 -11.90
C LYS A 3 17.71 9.94 -12.22
N ARG A 4 16.80 8.95 -12.09
CA ARG A 4 15.36 9.15 -12.31
C ARG A 4 14.74 9.58 -10.99
N ASP A 5 15.03 10.82 -10.60
CA ASP A 5 14.28 11.48 -9.54
C ASP A 5 13.06 12.16 -10.15
N ASN A 6 12.06 11.33 -10.45
CA ASN A 6 10.93 11.73 -11.28
C ASN A 6 9.64 11.58 -10.46
N LEU A 7 8.88 12.66 -10.36
CA LEU A 7 7.58 12.67 -9.67
C LEU A 7 6.62 11.57 -10.18
N PRO A 8 6.49 11.32 -11.51
CA PRO A 8 5.63 10.25 -12.02
C PRO A 8 6.04 8.86 -11.52
N LEU A 9 7.35 8.63 -11.36
CA LEU A 9 7.85 7.36 -10.83
C LEU A 9 7.43 7.19 -9.37
N GLY A 10 7.49 8.26 -8.58
CA GLY A 10 6.99 8.28 -7.21
C GLY A 10 5.49 8.01 -7.12
N ILE A 11 4.70 8.62 -8.01
CA ILE A 11 3.25 8.40 -8.07
C ILE A 11 2.93 6.95 -8.40
N VAL A 12 3.57 6.38 -9.44
CA VAL A 12 3.40 4.98 -9.82
C VAL A 12 3.76 4.07 -8.65
N LEU A 13 4.89 4.30 -7.99
CA LEU A 13 5.27 3.51 -6.81
C LEU A 13 4.26 3.67 -5.66
N GLY A 14 3.76 4.87 -5.40
CA GLY A 14 2.75 5.12 -4.37
C GLY A 14 1.45 4.34 -4.60
N ILE A 15 1.02 4.20 -5.85
CA ILE A 15 -0.20 3.46 -6.24
C ILE A 15 0.05 1.95 -6.23
N PHE A 16 1.17 1.49 -6.78
CA PHE A 16 1.44 0.06 -6.96
C PHE A 16 1.97 -0.61 -5.69
N THR A 17 2.68 0.09 -4.81
CA THR A 17 3.26 -0.53 -3.60
C THR A 17 2.21 -1.16 -2.68
N PRO A 18 1.08 -0.51 -2.36
CA PRO A 18 0.02 -1.14 -1.57
C PRO A 18 -0.57 -2.39 -2.24
N VAL A 19 -0.72 -2.37 -3.57
CA VAL A 19 -1.21 -3.53 -4.34
C VAL A 19 -0.21 -4.68 -4.25
N ILE A 20 1.07 -4.40 -4.44
CA ILE A 20 2.14 -5.39 -4.29
C ILE A 20 2.15 -5.93 -2.85
N ALA A 21 2.01 -5.07 -1.83
CA ALA A 21 1.96 -5.49 -0.43
C ALA A 21 0.80 -6.45 -0.14
N PHE A 22 -0.38 -6.16 -0.70
CA PHE A 22 -1.55 -7.01 -0.60
C PHE A 22 -1.29 -8.41 -1.19
N PHE A 23 -0.76 -8.47 -2.41
CA PHE A 23 -0.42 -9.75 -3.04
C PHE A 23 0.70 -10.47 -2.29
N LEU A 24 1.75 -9.76 -1.86
CA LEU A 24 2.84 -10.34 -1.09
C LEU A 24 2.33 -11.00 0.19
N TYR A 25 1.40 -10.33 0.90
CA TYR A 25 0.78 -10.88 2.09
C TYR A 25 -0.05 -12.13 1.78
N TYR A 26 -0.84 -12.14 0.70
CA TYR A 26 -1.56 -13.32 0.25
C TYR A 26 -0.60 -14.49 -0.07
N LEU A 27 0.46 -14.24 -0.84
CA LEU A 27 1.44 -15.27 -1.21
C LEU A 27 2.22 -15.82 0.00
N LEU A 28 2.59 -14.97 0.96
CA LEU A 28 3.42 -15.40 2.09
C LEU A 28 2.63 -16.02 3.23
N VAL A 29 1.38 -15.62 3.44
CA VAL A 29 0.58 -16.01 4.62
C VAL A 29 -0.56 -16.97 4.28
N PHE A 30 -1.20 -16.80 3.12
CA PHE A 30 -2.42 -17.53 2.75
C PHE A 30 -2.19 -18.63 1.73
N MET A 31 -1.30 -18.42 0.77
CA MET A 31 -0.93 -19.45 -0.22
C MET A 31 -0.36 -20.73 0.44
N PRO A 32 0.47 -20.67 1.49
CA PRO A 32 0.93 -21.88 2.19
C PRO A 32 -0.17 -22.61 2.98
N ARG A 33 -1.37 -22.04 3.08
CA ARG A 33 -2.53 -22.64 3.76
C ARG A 33 -3.58 -23.17 2.78
N ASP A 34 -3.21 -23.32 1.51
CA ASP A 34 -4.09 -23.76 0.41
C ASP A 34 -5.38 -22.94 0.28
N LYS A 35 -5.34 -21.67 0.70
CA LYS A 35 -6.47 -20.76 0.60
C LYS A 35 -6.48 -20.09 -0.76
N SER A 36 -7.57 -20.28 -1.49
CA SER A 36 -7.80 -19.60 -2.76
C SER A 36 -7.97 -18.09 -2.57
N LEU A 37 -7.73 -17.32 -3.63
CA LEU A 37 -7.84 -15.86 -3.59
C LEU A 37 -9.29 -15.41 -3.28
N SER A 38 -10.29 -16.16 -3.74
CA SER A 38 -11.70 -15.91 -3.40
C SER A 38 -11.95 -16.09 -1.91
N GLU A 39 -11.46 -17.18 -1.31
CA GLU A 39 -11.60 -17.41 0.14
C GLU A 39 -10.92 -16.33 0.96
N PHE A 40 -9.73 -15.87 0.53
CA PHE A 40 -9.02 -14.77 1.17
C PHE A 40 -9.84 -13.47 1.16
N ILE A 41 -10.42 -13.12 0.00
CA ILE A 41 -11.28 -11.93 -0.13
C ILE A 41 -12.52 -12.06 0.77
N THR A 42 -13.19 -13.22 0.75
CA THR A 42 -14.35 -13.47 1.62
C THR A 42 -14.00 -13.36 3.10
N LEU A 43 -12.82 -13.86 3.51
CA LEU A 43 -12.34 -13.77 4.89
C LEU A 43 -12.05 -12.33 5.31
N ILE A 44 -11.43 -11.52 4.45
CA ILE A 44 -11.17 -10.10 4.72
C ILE A 44 -12.48 -9.32 4.84
N MET A 45 -13.43 -9.56 3.94
CA MET A 45 -14.74 -8.89 3.96
C MET A 45 -15.60 -9.34 5.15
N GLY A 46 -15.51 -10.62 5.54
CA GLY A 46 -16.25 -11.19 6.66
C GLY A 46 -15.68 -10.83 8.04
N ASN A 47 -14.37 -10.53 8.14
CA ASN A 47 -13.71 -10.26 9.41
C ASN A 47 -13.31 -8.79 9.57
N ARG A 48 -14.08 -8.05 10.38
CA ARG A 48 -13.84 -6.61 10.67
C ARG A 48 -12.45 -6.31 11.24
N GLN A 49 -11.76 -7.28 11.84
CA GLN A 49 -10.42 -7.08 12.38
C GLN A 49 -9.29 -7.30 11.36
N MET A 50 -9.53 -8.05 10.28
CA MET A 50 -8.48 -8.39 9.31
C MET A 50 -8.21 -7.25 8.33
N LEU A 51 -9.25 -6.53 7.94
CA LEU A 51 -9.15 -5.44 6.99
C LEU A 51 -8.22 -4.31 7.51
N PRO A 52 -8.37 -3.78 8.74
CA PRO A 52 -7.41 -2.83 9.30
C PRO A 52 -5.98 -3.38 9.41
N LYS A 53 -5.83 -4.66 9.74
CA LYS A 53 -4.52 -5.32 9.88
C LYS A 53 -3.78 -5.37 8.53
N LEU A 54 -4.50 -5.69 7.46
CA LEU A 54 -3.97 -5.72 6.11
C LEU A 54 -3.61 -4.32 5.60
N ILE A 55 -4.48 -3.33 5.87
CA ILE A 55 -4.21 -1.91 5.56
C ILE A 55 -2.92 -1.45 6.26
N SER A 56 -2.72 -1.78 7.54
CA SER A 56 -1.48 -1.46 8.27
C SER A 56 -0.24 -2.08 7.62
N ILE A 57 -0.30 -3.34 7.16
CA ILE A 57 0.82 -3.99 6.44
C ILE A 57 1.12 -3.28 5.13
N CYS A 58 0.10 -2.90 4.37
CA CYS A 58 0.26 -2.16 3.11
C CYS A 58 0.89 -0.78 3.34
N LEU A 59 0.46 -0.07 4.39
CA LEU A 59 1.02 1.22 4.81
C LEU A 59 2.47 1.07 5.27
N LEU A 60 2.81 0.03 6.03
CA LEU A 60 4.18 -0.24 6.46
C LEU A 60 5.11 -0.46 5.26
N LEU A 61 4.69 -1.27 4.28
CA LEU A 61 5.51 -1.51 3.09
C LEU A 61 5.66 -0.24 2.24
N ASN A 62 4.59 0.54 2.08
CA ASN A 62 4.67 1.85 1.42
C ASN A 62 5.62 2.81 2.14
N GLY A 63 5.58 2.84 3.48
CA GLY A 63 6.50 3.60 4.33
C GLY A 63 7.96 3.16 4.17
N LEU A 64 8.22 1.86 4.04
CA LEU A 64 9.57 1.33 3.74
C LEU A 64 10.07 1.78 2.37
N VAL A 65 9.23 1.73 1.34
CA VAL A 65 9.59 2.24 0.01
C VAL A 65 9.86 3.74 0.07
N PHE A 66 9.00 4.51 0.74
CA PHE A 66 9.20 5.94 0.96
C PHE A 66 10.53 6.25 1.68
N TYR A 67 10.84 5.50 2.75
CA TYR A 67 12.09 5.64 3.49
C TYR A 67 13.31 5.32 2.62
N PHE A 68 13.27 4.24 1.84
CA PHE A 68 14.35 3.85 0.94
C PHE A 68 14.67 4.94 -0.11
N TYR A 69 13.63 5.54 -0.71
CA TYR A 69 13.80 6.61 -1.68
C TYR A 69 14.30 7.91 -1.04
N THR A 70 13.85 8.24 0.16
CA THR A 70 14.35 9.39 0.95
C THR A 70 15.82 9.20 1.33
N SER A 71 16.20 8.02 1.82
CA SER A 71 17.59 7.69 2.19
C SER A 71 18.53 7.73 0.99
N SER A 72 18.02 7.42 -0.21
CA SER A 72 18.75 7.50 -1.47
C SER A 72 18.89 8.91 -2.06
N ARG A 73 18.48 9.96 -1.32
CA ARG A 73 18.43 11.37 -1.78
C ARG A 73 17.62 11.56 -3.08
N LYS A 74 16.54 10.79 -3.25
CA LYS A 74 15.60 10.90 -4.39
C LYS A 74 14.32 11.59 -3.93
N ASP A 75 14.47 12.86 -3.57
CA ASP A 75 13.43 13.62 -2.85
C ASP A 75 12.19 13.86 -3.71
N VAL A 76 12.32 14.02 -5.04
CA VAL A 76 11.17 14.23 -5.93
C VAL A 76 10.32 12.96 -6.03
N THR A 77 10.96 11.80 -6.09
CA THR A 77 10.28 10.50 -6.12
C THR A 77 9.58 10.23 -4.79
N ALA A 78 10.27 10.49 -3.66
CA ALA A 78 9.70 10.34 -2.32
C ALA A 78 8.46 11.23 -2.14
N LYS A 79 8.48 12.48 -2.63
CA LYS A 79 7.31 13.37 -2.65
C LYS A 79 6.14 12.78 -3.44
N GLY A 80 6.40 12.14 -4.58
CA GLY A 80 5.36 11.48 -5.37
C GLY A 80 4.70 10.32 -4.62
N ILE A 81 5.50 9.49 -3.94
CA ILE A 81 4.99 8.38 -3.11
C ILE A 81 4.11 8.94 -1.98
N PHE A 82 4.63 9.93 -1.25
CA PHE A 82 3.94 10.55 -0.12
C PHE A 82 2.62 11.21 -0.55
N LEU A 83 2.62 11.91 -1.68
CA LEU A 83 1.44 12.59 -2.22
C LEU A 83 0.30 11.59 -2.49
N VAL A 84 0.61 10.44 -3.07
CA VAL A 84 -0.39 9.39 -3.31
C VAL A 84 -0.88 8.80 -2.00
N THR A 85 0.00 8.52 -1.04
CA THR A 85 -0.38 7.98 0.27
C THR A 85 -1.27 8.95 1.05
N MET A 86 -0.99 10.25 0.96
CA MET A 86 -1.84 11.31 1.52
C MET A 86 -3.21 11.34 0.85
N LEU A 87 -3.28 11.20 -0.47
CA LEU A 87 -4.54 11.13 -1.21
C LEU A 87 -5.38 9.93 -0.76
N TYR A 88 -4.79 8.76 -0.61
CA TYR A 88 -5.47 7.59 -0.05
C TYR A 88 -6.02 7.85 1.35
N ALA A 89 -5.23 8.45 2.23
CA ALA A 89 -5.67 8.77 3.59
C ALA A 89 -6.88 9.73 3.58
N ILE A 90 -6.84 10.78 2.75
CA ILE A 90 -7.95 11.72 2.57
C ILE A 90 -9.19 10.98 2.04
N THR A 91 -9.05 10.13 1.02
CA THR A 91 -10.17 9.36 0.46
C THR A 91 -10.80 8.44 1.52
N ILE A 92 -9.98 7.73 2.32
CA ILE A 92 -10.48 6.86 3.39
C ILE A 92 -11.23 7.67 4.45
N ILE A 93 -10.71 8.82 4.85
CA ILE A 93 -11.37 9.72 5.82
C ILE A 93 -12.70 10.23 5.25
N LEU A 94 -12.72 10.69 4.00
CA LEU A 94 -13.95 11.17 3.35
C LEU A 94 -15.00 10.07 3.24
N LEU A 95 -14.62 8.86 2.85
CA LEU A 95 -15.52 7.72 2.79
C LEU A 95 -16.08 7.37 4.17
N LYS A 96 -15.24 7.41 5.21
CA LYS A 96 -15.66 7.16 6.59
C LYS A 96 -16.61 8.24 7.11
N ILE A 97 -16.46 9.50 6.71
CA ILE A 97 -17.37 10.59 7.10
C ILE A 97 -18.70 10.49 6.34
N LEU A 98 -18.67 10.12 5.05
CA LEU A 98 -19.87 10.06 4.21
C LEU A 98 -20.75 8.83 4.50
N HIS A 99 -20.14 7.69 4.87
CA HIS A 99 -20.83 6.42 5.13
C HIS A 99 -20.84 5.99 6.60
N GLY A 100 -20.31 6.83 7.49
CA GLY A 100 -20.19 6.56 8.93
C GLY A 100 -21.16 7.36 9.79
#